data_AF-A0A3S3NBU5-F1
#
_entry.id   AF-A0A3S3NBU5-F1
#
_cell.length_a   1.000
_cell.length_b   1.000
_cell.length_c   1.000
_cell.angle_alpha   90.00
_cell.angle_beta   90.00
_cell.angle_gamma   90.00
#
_symmetry.space_group_name_H-M   'P 1'
#
loop_
_entity.id
_entity.type
_entity.pdbx_description
1 polymer ?
#
loop_
_entity_poly.entity_id
_entity_poly.type
_entity_poly.pdbx_seq_one_letter_code
_entity_poly.pdbx_strand_id
1 'polypeptide(L)'
;MDMLRFHRFTIGHAWTSDYGCSDKEEDFHWLIKYSPLHNVKRPWEQLGHESCQYPPIMLLTADHDDRVVPLHSLKLLATMQYILCTSLENSPQTNPIIGRIECKAGHGAGRPTQKMIDEAADRYSFMAKMLGVSWINQASSLIFICICIDVVIHQEKEEMKNRHR
;
A
#
# COMPACT_ATOMS: atom_id res chain seq x y z
N MET A 1 9.25 -4.66 1.14
CA MET A 1 8.76 -4.97 2.51
C MET A 1 9.68 -5.94 3.26
N ASP A 2 10.29 -6.90 2.58
CA ASP A 2 11.32 -7.78 3.16
C ASP A 2 12.69 -7.20 2.79
N MET A 3 13.25 -6.41 3.70
CA MET A 3 14.52 -5.71 3.43
C MET A 3 15.74 -6.63 3.53
N LEU A 4 15.57 -7.86 4.01
CA LEU A 4 16.64 -8.85 4.07
C LEU A 4 16.72 -9.70 2.80
N ARG A 5 15.70 -9.65 1.94
CA ARG A 5 15.65 -10.51 0.75
C ARG A 5 15.32 -9.79 -0.55
N PHE A 6 15.04 -8.48 -0.52
CA PHE A 6 14.67 -7.73 -1.72
C PHE A 6 15.69 -7.90 -2.87
N HIS A 7 17.00 -7.90 -2.55
CA HIS A 7 18.08 -8.02 -3.53
C HIS A 7 18.11 -9.37 -4.27
N ARG A 8 17.38 -10.39 -3.79
CA ARG A 8 17.34 -11.74 -4.37
C ARG A 8 16.29 -11.90 -5.47
N PHE A 9 15.51 -10.87 -5.76
CA PHE A 9 14.39 -10.95 -6.70
C PHE A 9 14.50 -9.90 -7.80
N THR A 10 14.33 -10.33 -9.05
CA THR A 10 14.27 -9.50 -10.26
C THR A 10 15.34 -8.39 -10.29
N ILE A 11 14.92 -7.13 -10.33
CA ILE A 11 15.79 -5.96 -10.38
C ILE A 11 16.17 -5.42 -8.99
N GLY A 12 15.71 -6.08 -7.91
CA GLY A 12 15.91 -5.61 -6.55
C GLY A 12 17.39 -5.47 -6.15
N HIS A 13 18.29 -6.23 -6.78
CA HIS A 13 19.73 -6.09 -6.58
C HIS A 13 20.26 -4.69 -6.93
N ALA A 14 19.60 -3.95 -7.84
CA ALA A 14 20.02 -2.60 -8.21
C ALA A 14 19.82 -1.58 -7.08
N TRP A 15 18.97 -1.87 -6.08
CA TRP A 15 18.69 -0.95 -4.97
C TRP A 15 19.61 -1.14 -3.77
N THR A 16 20.58 -2.05 -3.85
CA THR A 16 21.56 -2.22 -2.76
C THR A 16 22.47 -1.02 -2.60
N SER A 17 22.57 -0.13 -3.61
CA SER A 17 23.28 1.16 -3.48
C SER A 17 22.66 2.05 -2.40
N ASP A 18 21.34 2.00 -2.27
CA ASP A 18 20.57 2.90 -1.43
C ASP A 18 20.27 2.25 -0.08
N TYR A 19 19.92 0.97 -0.09
CA TYR A 19 19.51 0.24 1.12
C TYR A 19 20.63 -0.55 1.79
N GLY A 20 21.70 -0.89 1.07
CA GLY A 20 22.65 -1.93 1.47
C GLY A 20 22.19 -3.34 1.08
N CYS A 21 22.95 -4.35 1.48
CA CYS A 21 22.67 -5.76 1.20
C CYS A 21 22.89 -6.62 2.45
N SER A 22 21.88 -7.38 2.88
CA SER A 22 21.97 -8.21 4.08
C SER A 22 22.99 -9.34 4.02
N ASP A 23 23.59 -9.60 2.86
CA ASP A 23 24.72 -10.53 2.72
C ASP A 23 26.01 -9.93 3.34
N LYS A 24 26.01 -8.61 3.62
CA LYS A 24 27.02 -7.92 4.43
C LYS A 24 26.49 -7.74 5.85
N GLU A 25 27.29 -8.13 6.83
CA GLU A 25 26.93 -8.08 8.26
C GLU A 25 26.61 -6.65 8.73
N GLU A 26 27.44 -5.69 8.33
CA GLU A 26 27.24 -4.28 8.67
C GLU A 26 25.87 -3.77 8.17
N ASP A 27 25.57 -4.03 6.91
CA ASP A 27 24.32 -3.62 6.28
C ASP A 27 23.11 -4.31 6.92
N PHE A 28 23.24 -5.61 7.23
CA PHE A 28 22.21 -6.37 7.91
C PHE A 28 21.75 -5.68 9.20
N HIS A 29 22.67 -5.14 9.99
CA HIS A 29 22.37 -4.52 11.27
C HIS A 29 21.50 -3.27 11.19
N TRP A 30 21.53 -2.50 10.10
CA TRP A 30 20.55 -1.43 9.90
C TRP A 30 19.28 -1.93 9.23
N LEU A 31 19.39 -2.84 8.27
CA LEU A 31 18.23 -3.39 7.55
C LEU A 31 17.24 -4.06 8.50
N ILE A 32 17.73 -4.87 9.45
CA ILE A 32 16.87 -5.59 10.39
C ILE A 32 16.08 -4.65 11.30
N LYS A 33 16.59 -3.45 11.61
CA LYS A 33 15.95 -2.51 12.52
C LYS A 33 14.66 -1.92 11.97
N TYR A 34 14.57 -1.74 10.65
CA TYR A 34 13.41 -1.10 10.02
C TYR A 34 12.64 -2.00 9.05
N SER A 35 13.17 -3.17 8.70
CA SER A 35 12.51 -4.08 7.75
C SER A 35 11.06 -4.33 8.16
N PRO A 36 10.06 -3.87 7.38
CA PRO A 36 8.65 -3.93 7.79
C PRO A 36 8.20 -5.34 8.16
N LEU A 37 8.54 -6.33 7.34
CA LEU A 37 8.22 -7.73 7.58
C LEU A 37 8.70 -8.26 8.94
N HIS A 38 9.86 -7.78 9.41
CA HIS A 38 10.53 -8.31 10.60
C HIS A 38 10.25 -7.48 11.87
N ASN A 39 9.49 -6.38 11.75
CA ASN A 39 9.23 -5.44 12.85
C ASN A 39 7.74 -5.24 13.12
N VAL A 40 6.87 -6.13 12.64
CA VAL A 40 5.48 -6.17 13.08
C VAL A 40 5.44 -6.62 14.54
N LYS A 41 4.94 -5.76 15.42
CA LYS A 41 4.85 -6.01 16.88
C LYS A 41 3.50 -5.55 17.37
N ARG A 42 2.99 -6.12 18.46
CA ARG A 42 1.71 -5.70 19.04
C ARG A 42 1.93 -4.43 19.88
N PRO A 43 1.40 -3.26 19.45
CA PRO A 43 1.68 -2.01 20.16
C PRO A 43 1.11 -1.99 21.59
N TRP A 44 -0.04 -2.66 21.81
CA TRP A 44 -0.65 -2.80 23.13
C TRP A 44 0.20 -3.57 24.15
N GLU A 45 1.09 -4.46 23.70
CA GLU A 45 2.01 -5.19 24.59
C GLU A 45 3.23 -4.34 25.00
N GLN A 46 3.56 -3.32 24.21
CA GLN A 46 4.78 -2.52 24.40
C GLN A 46 4.54 -1.21 25.15
N LEU A 47 3.43 -0.55 24.86
CA LEU A 47 3.14 0.80 25.36
C LEU A 47 2.34 0.80 26.66
N GLY A 48 1.97 -0.37 27.20
CA GLY A 48 1.18 -0.50 28.43
C GLY A 48 -0.25 0.06 28.32
N HIS A 49 -0.69 0.40 27.11
CA HIS A 49 -2.00 0.95 26.82
C HIS A 49 -2.74 0.04 25.82
N GLU A 50 -3.80 -0.62 26.30
CA GLU A 50 -4.66 -1.51 25.49
C GLU A 50 -5.32 -0.81 24.30
N SER A 51 -5.46 0.53 24.35
CA SER A 51 -6.08 1.32 23.29
C SER A 51 -5.21 1.52 22.04
N CYS A 52 -3.92 1.17 22.10
CA CYS A 52 -3.01 1.35 20.97
C CYS A 52 -3.10 0.14 20.01
N GLN A 53 -3.49 0.38 18.76
CA GLN A 53 -3.57 -0.64 17.70
C GLN A 53 -3.00 -0.08 16.38
N TYR A 54 -2.75 -0.94 15.39
CA TYR A 54 -2.38 -0.47 14.06
C TYR A 54 -3.55 0.31 13.42
N PRO A 55 -3.26 1.33 12.59
CA PRO A 55 -4.30 1.98 11.80
C PRO A 55 -4.90 1.00 10.79
N PRO A 56 -6.04 1.35 10.17
CA PRO A 56 -6.56 0.62 9.03
C PRO A 56 -5.54 0.58 7.89
N ILE A 57 -5.27 -0.60 7.36
CA ILE A 57 -4.24 -0.83 6.35
C ILE A 57 -4.82 -1.54 5.13
N MET A 58 -4.57 -0.97 3.96
CA MET A 58 -4.77 -1.61 2.67
C MET A 58 -3.43 -1.67 1.94
N LEU A 59 -2.92 -2.88 1.69
CA LEU A 59 -1.72 -3.10 0.89
C LEU A 59 -2.11 -3.30 -0.58
N LEU A 60 -1.57 -2.49 -1.47
CA LEU A 60 -1.82 -2.57 -2.91
C LEU A 60 -0.63 -3.26 -3.59
N THR A 61 -0.92 -4.20 -4.49
CA THR A 61 0.09 -4.84 -5.35
C THR A 61 -0.58 -5.42 -6.60
N ALA A 62 0.22 -5.88 -7.55
CA ALA A 62 -0.26 -6.56 -8.74
C ALA A 62 0.36 -7.95 -8.85
N ASP A 63 -0.40 -8.92 -9.37
CA ASP A 63 0.00 -10.33 -9.42
C ASP A 63 1.22 -10.61 -10.33
N HIS A 64 1.48 -9.74 -11.31
CA HIS A 64 2.64 -9.82 -12.21
C HIS A 64 3.56 -8.59 -12.09
N ASP A 65 3.64 -7.97 -10.91
CA ASP A 65 4.65 -6.92 -10.65
C ASP A 65 6.06 -7.53 -10.65
N ASP A 66 6.83 -7.23 -11.70
CA ASP A 66 8.19 -7.71 -11.93
C ASP A 66 9.26 -6.75 -11.38
N ARG A 67 8.89 -5.52 -11.02
CA ARG A 67 9.81 -4.54 -10.44
C ARG A 67 9.86 -4.71 -8.92
N VAL A 68 8.73 -4.65 -8.24
CA VAL A 68 8.62 -4.95 -6.80
C VAL A 68 7.74 -6.17 -6.63
N VAL A 69 8.37 -7.35 -6.60
CA VAL A 69 7.66 -8.64 -6.55
C VAL A 69 6.57 -8.69 -5.45
N PRO A 70 5.36 -9.19 -5.78
CA PRO A 70 4.19 -9.11 -4.89
C PRO A 70 4.37 -9.86 -3.57
N LEU A 71 5.32 -10.81 -3.49
CA LEU A 71 5.69 -11.49 -2.25
C LEU A 71 5.99 -10.52 -1.12
N HIS A 72 6.47 -9.31 -1.39
CA HIS A 72 6.73 -8.32 -0.36
C HIS A 72 5.43 -7.91 0.35
N SER A 73 4.39 -7.55 -0.40
CA SER A 73 3.09 -7.19 0.15
C SER A 73 2.41 -8.40 0.77
N LEU A 74 2.47 -9.57 0.13
CA LEU A 74 1.83 -10.79 0.61
C LEU A 74 2.42 -11.30 1.93
N LYS A 75 3.75 -11.34 2.06
CA LYS A 75 4.41 -11.73 3.32
C LYS A 75 4.08 -10.76 4.44
N LEU A 76 4.12 -9.45 4.17
CA LEU A 76 3.76 -8.45 5.18
C LEU A 76 2.30 -8.59 5.60
N LEU A 77 1.37 -8.75 4.65
CA LEU A 77 -0.05 -8.95 4.94
C LEU A 77 -0.28 -10.15 5.87
N ALA A 78 0.31 -11.31 5.51
CA ALA A 78 0.19 -12.52 6.30
C ALA A 78 0.79 -12.36 7.71
N THR A 79 1.98 -11.76 7.82
CA THR A 79 2.62 -11.50 9.11
C THR A 79 1.80 -10.56 9.98
N MET A 80 1.24 -9.48 9.41
CA MET A 80 0.38 -8.55 10.13
C MET A 80 -0.90 -9.20 10.62
N GLN A 81 -1.62 -9.92 9.74
CA GLN A 81 -2.85 -10.61 10.12
C GLN A 81 -2.59 -11.70 11.17
N TYR A 82 -1.50 -12.46 11.05
CA TYR A 82 -1.14 -13.45 12.05
C TYR A 82 -0.85 -12.80 13.39
N ILE A 83 0.14 -11.89 13.46
CA ILE A 83 0.61 -11.30 14.71
C ILE A 83 -0.48 -10.48 15.38
N LEU A 84 -1.21 -9.67 14.62
CA LEU A 84 -2.15 -8.70 15.17
C LEU A 84 -3.57 -9.24 15.30
N CYS A 85 -3.98 -10.29 14.58
CA CYS A 85 -5.37 -10.72 14.56
C CYS A 85 -5.54 -12.20 14.96
N THR A 86 -4.98 -13.14 14.20
CA THR A 86 -5.37 -14.55 14.32
C THR A 86 -4.58 -15.35 15.34
N SER A 87 -3.45 -14.83 15.85
CA SER A 87 -2.66 -15.49 16.90
C SER A 87 -3.17 -15.19 18.32
N LEU A 88 -4.27 -14.43 18.47
CA LEU A 88 -4.96 -14.14 19.72
C LEU A 88 -6.47 -14.37 19.54
N GLU A 89 -7.12 -14.95 20.54
CA GLU A 89 -8.57 -15.16 20.51
C GLU A 89 -9.35 -13.83 20.60
N ASN A 90 -8.90 -12.92 21.46
CA ASN A 90 -9.54 -11.62 21.71
C ASN A 90 -8.57 -10.48 21.36
N SER A 91 -8.18 -10.38 20.09
CA SER A 91 -7.26 -9.32 19.67
C SER A 91 -7.89 -7.91 19.85
N PRO A 92 -7.16 -6.94 20.46
CA PRO A 92 -7.56 -5.53 20.46
C PRO A 92 -7.51 -4.86 19.08
N GLN A 93 -6.90 -5.50 18.08
CA GLN A 93 -6.81 -5.00 16.71
C GLN A 93 -8.18 -5.12 16.02
N THR A 94 -8.93 -4.03 15.98
CA THR A 94 -10.24 -3.97 15.31
C THR A 94 -10.17 -3.30 13.94
N ASN A 95 -9.17 -2.45 13.71
CA ASN A 95 -8.95 -1.84 12.40
C ASN A 95 -8.57 -2.90 11.35
N PRO A 96 -9.16 -2.85 10.14
CA PRO A 96 -8.93 -3.86 9.12
C PRO A 96 -7.52 -3.79 8.53
N ILE A 97 -6.95 -4.97 8.24
CA ILE A 97 -5.67 -5.14 7.55
C ILE A 97 -5.92 -6.05 6.35
N ILE A 98 -5.98 -5.44 5.16
CA ILE A 98 -6.40 -6.10 3.92
C ILE A 98 -5.40 -5.88 2.78
N GLY A 99 -5.49 -6.71 1.75
CA GLY A 99 -4.74 -6.56 0.50
C GLY A 99 -5.67 -6.36 -0.69
N ARG A 100 -5.36 -5.39 -1.56
CA ARG A 100 -5.96 -5.23 -2.88
C ARG A 100 -4.94 -5.71 -3.92
N ILE A 101 -5.19 -6.88 -4.50
CA ILE A 101 -4.29 -7.52 -5.46
C ILE A 101 -4.90 -7.37 -6.85
N GLU A 102 -4.25 -6.58 -7.69
CA GLU A 102 -4.69 -6.38 -9.07
C GLU A 102 -4.26 -7.57 -9.94
N CYS A 103 -5.23 -8.32 -10.47
CA CYS A 103 -4.97 -9.47 -11.33
C CYS A 103 -4.69 -9.05 -12.78
N LYS A 104 -3.79 -9.72 -13.49
CA LYS A 104 -3.38 -9.34 -14.87
C LYS A 104 -2.87 -7.90 -14.93
N ALA A 105 -2.01 -7.52 -13.98
CA ALA A 105 -1.32 -6.24 -14.00
C ALA A 105 0.12 -6.40 -13.50
N GLY A 106 1.00 -5.50 -13.96
CA GLY A 106 2.37 -5.38 -13.47
C GLY A 106 2.58 -4.11 -12.66
N HIS A 107 3.81 -3.63 -12.63
CA HIS A 107 4.22 -2.55 -11.73
C HIS A 107 3.45 -1.22 -11.91
N GLY A 108 3.02 -0.90 -13.12
CA GLY A 108 2.26 0.34 -13.36
C GLY A 108 2.25 0.83 -14.80
N ALA A 109 3.37 0.66 -15.51
CA ALA A 109 3.47 1.07 -16.90
C ALA A 109 2.50 0.24 -17.77
N GLY A 110 1.75 0.92 -18.64
CA GLY A 110 0.79 0.27 -19.55
C GLY A 110 -0.49 -0.25 -18.89
N ARG A 111 -0.78 0.14 -17.64
CA ARG A 111 -2.06 -0.21 -17.00
C ARG A 111 -3.23 0.48 -17.72
N PRO A 112 -4.33 -0.24 -18.02
CA PRO A 112 -5.55 0.38 -18.54
C PRO A 112 -6.06 1.47 -17.60
N THR A 113 -6.51 2.61 -18.16
CA THR A 113 -7.05 3.73 -17.39
C THR A 113 -8.16 3.29 -16.44
N GLN A 114 -9.02 2.35 -16.85
CA GLN A 114 -10.08 1.83 -15.99
C GLN A 114 -9.52 1.20 -14.70
N LYS A 115 -8.46 0.41 -14.78
CA LYS A 115 -7.83 -0.20 -13.61
C LYS A 115 -7.21 0.83 -12.66
N MET A 116 -6.73 1.95 -13.21
CA MET A 116 -6.22 3.06 -12.40
C MET A 116 -7.37 3.76 -11.65
N ILE A 117 -8.50 3.98 -12.33
CA ILE A 117 -9.72 4.56 -11.73
C ILE A 117 -10.25 3.63 -10.64
N ASP A 118 -10.36 2.33 -10.90
CA ASP A 118 -10.86 1.34 -9.94
C ASP A 118 -9.96 1.27 -8.69
N GLU A 119 -8.64 1.29 -8.87
CA GLU A 119 -7.70 1.33 -7.75
C GLU A 119 -7.82 2.59 -6.91
N ALA A 120 -7.94 3.75 -7.57
CA ALA A 120 -8.13 5.01 -6.89
C ALA A 120 -9.45 5.03 -6.11
N ALA A 121 -10.54 4.56 -6.74
CA ALA A 121 -11.85 4.46 -6.10
C ALA A 121 -11.79 3.58 -4.85
N ASP A 122 -11.23 2.37 -4.94
CA ASP A 122 -11.11 1.46 -3.79
C ASP A 122 -10.29 2.09 -2.64
N ARG A 123 -9.14 2.71 -2.96
CA ARG A 123 -8.28 3.35 -1.95
C ARG A 123 -8.98 4.51 -1.25
N TYR A 124 -9.66 5.37 -2.00
CA TYR A 124 -10.38 6.52 -1.43
C TYR A 124 -11.65 6.08 -0.69
N SER A 125 -12.38 5.07 -1.17
CA SER A 125 -13.53 4.51 -0.46
C SER A 125 -13.11 3.87 0.86
N PHE A 126 -12.00 3.12 0.87
CA PHE A 126 -11.44 2.57 2.11
C PHE A 126 -11.05 3.68 3.09
N MET A 127 -10.28 4.66 2.64
CA MET A 127 -9.90 5.81 3.45
C MET A 127 -11.12 6.53 4.01
N ALA A 128 -12.12 6.81 3.17
CA ALA A 128 -13.32 7.52 3.56
C ALA A 128 -14.10 6.76 4.65
N LYS A 129 -14.28 5.45 4.44
CA LYS A 129 -14.95 4.56 5.40
C LYS A 129 -14.20 4.49 6.73
N MET A 130 -12.87 4.41 6.69
CA MET A 130 -12.03 4.26 7.88
C MET A 130 -11.90 5.55 8.70
N LEU A 131 -11.92 6.71 8.04
CA LEU A 131 -11.90 8.02 8.72
C LEU A 131 -13.30 8.52 9.11
N GLY A 132 -14.36 7.81 8.72
CA GLY A 132 -15.74 8.22 9.01
C GLY A 132 -16.17 9.50 8.30
N VAL A 133 -15.54 9.84 7.17
CA VAL A 133 -15.88 11.05 6.40
C VAL A 133 -17.11 10.80 5.54
N SER A 134 -17.98 11.80 5.45
CA SER A 134 -19.19 11.75 4.64
C SER A 134 -18.99 12.40 3.28
N TRP A 135 -19.75 11.93 2.30
CA TRP A 135 -19.80 12.54 0.98
C TRP A 135 -20.54 13.87 1.04
N ILE A 136 -19.97 14.91 0.44
CA ILE A 136 -20.61 16.23 0.33
C ILE A 136 -21.07 16.41 -1.11
N ASN A 137 -22.39 16.34 -1.33
CA ASN A 137 -23.00 16.74 -2.60
C ASN A 137 -23.00 18.27 -2.67
N GLN A 138 -22.04 18.88 -3.36
CA GLN A 138 -22.15 20.28 -3.73
C GLN A 138 -23.11 20.42 -4.92
N ALA A 139 -24.41 20.39 -4.63
CA ALA A 139 -25.46 20.78 -5.58
C ALA A 139 -26.07 22.16 -5.26
N SER A 140 -25.67 22.82 -4.17
CA SER A 140 -26.27 24.07 -3.68
C SER A 140 -25.33 25.29 -3.68
N SER A 141 -24.14 25.19 -4.25
CA SER A 141 -23.29 26.34 -4.57
C SER A 141 -22.67 26.16 -5.95
N LEU A 142 -23.44 26.56 -6.96
CA LEU A 142 -22.98 26.79 -8.32
C LEU A 142 -21.66 27.58 -8.31
N ILE A 143 -20.60 26.98 -8.89
CA ILE A 143 -19.52 27.57 -9.72
C ILE A 143 -18.08 27.08 -9.48
N PHE A 144 -17.70 26.27 -8.46
CA PHE A 144 -16.24 25.97 -8.32
C PHE A 144 -15.72 24.55 -8.08
N ILE A 145 -16.52 23.51 -7.81
CA ILE A 145 -15.93 22.19 -7.44
C ILE A 145 -16.33 21.03 -8.35
N CYS A 146 -17.36 21.17 -9.20
CA CYS A 146 -17.63 20.17 -10.25
C CYS A 146 -16.52 20.13 -11.33
N ILE A 147 -15.61 21.10 -11.31
CA ILE A 147 -14.44 21.14 -12.18
C ILE A 147 -13.36 20.17 -11.65
N CYS A 148 -13.19 19.90 -10.35
CA CYS A 148 -11.97 19.22 -9.90
C CYS A 148 -11.89 17.70 -10.16
N ILE A 149 -13.01 16.98 -10.29
CA ILE A 149 -12.96 15.54 -10.61
C ILE A 149 -13.07 15.33 -12.12
N ASP A 150 -13.97 16.06 -12.80
CA ASP A 150 -14.08 15.98 -14.25
C ASP A 150 -12.89 16.62 -14.98
N VAL A 151 -12.26 17.69 -14.46
CA VAL A 151 -11.05 18.27 -15.07
C VAL A 151 -9.81 17.45 -14.80
N VAL A 152 -9.69 16.72 -13.68
CA VAL A 152 -8.58 15.76 -13.50
C VAL A 152 -8.73 14.61 -14.50
N ILE A 153 -9.95 14.06 -14.65
CA ILE A 153 -10.22 13.00 -15.64
C ILE A 153 -10.07 13.52 -17.09
N HIS A 154 -10.40 14.77 -17.36
CA HIS A 154 -10.34 15.34 -18.71
C HIS A 154 -8.94 15.87 -19.08
N GLN A 155 -8.16 16.39 -18.12
CA GLN A 155 -6.75 16.78 -18.36
C GLN A 155 -5.84 15.57 -18.51
N GLU A 156 -6.04 14.51 -17.73
CA GLU A 156 -5.29 13.26 -17.94
C GLU A 156 -5.60 12.63 -19.31
N LYS A 157 -6.85 12.74 -19.80
CA LYS A 157 -7.23 12.28 -21.15
C LYS A 157 -6.58 13.10 -22.27
N GLU A 158 -6.45 14.42 -22.14
CA GLU A 158 -5.83 15.27 -23.16
C GLU A 158 -4.30 15.19 -23.15
N GLU A 159 -3.65 15.08 -21.97
CA GLU A 159 -2.20 14.85 -21.89
C GLU A 159 -1.79 13.48 -22.46
N MET A 160 -2.62 12.45 -22.31
CA MET A 160 -2.34 11.12 -22.88
C MET A 160 -2.50 11.06 -24.41
N LYS A 161 -3.38 11.90 -24.98
CA LYS A 161 -3.58 12.01 -26.43
C LYS A 161 -2.39 12.66 -27.14
N ASN A 162 -1.68 13.56 -26.45
CA ASN A 162 -0.47 14.22 -26.96
C ASN A 162 0.82 13.42 -26.81
N ARG A 163 0.84 12.33 -26.01
CA ARG A 163 2.02 11.45 -25.89
C ARG A 163 2.07 10.29 -26.89
N HIS A 164 1.03 10.13 -27.70
CA HIS A 164 0.93 9.09 -28.74
C HIS A 164 0.94 9.66 -30.17
N ARG A 165 1.36 10.91 -30.34
CA ARG A 165 1.84 11.50 -31.59
C ARG A 165 3.35 11.66 -31.52
#